data_AF-A0A835XGX7-F1
#
_entry.id   AF-A0A835XGX7-F1
#
_cell.length_a   1.000
_cell.length_b   1.000
_cell.length_c   1.000
_cell.angle_alpha   90.00
_cell.angle_beta   90.00
_cell.angle_gamma   90.00
#
_symmetry.space_group_name_H-M   'P 1'
#
loop_
_entity.id
_entity.type
_entity.pdbx_description
1 polymer ?
#
loop_
_entity_poly.entity_id
_entity_poly.type
_entity_poly.pdbx_seq_one_letter_code
_entity_poly.pdbx_strand_id
1 'polypeptide(L)'
;MSWSRHNPGQHDLLLPYFSTLEIERFATGFFEPVPWEQRQPVAVWRGSANGCRYAKDTWRQCVRARAVLACLQPGSHCDAGFLRAQARATPEGMADMAAAGVYRDALPFQAMSRYRYVLVIDGNSATSRLGPLLFSNTTILKQASPITEFFYGSLRPFVHYVPFSNTAEDLLSVIEWVRNNDAAAREIAANAYRWAVTHLSGRSVADYVGTMLNAYGRLQRFEPTLTPDLAPWRVVPVGGFLPTWEATADKGRCGGVRQAAGLVLVVE
;
A
#
# COMPACT_ATOMS: atom_id res chain seq x y z
N MET A 1 -17.47 4.10 -9.52
CA MET A 1 -16.72 4.25 -8.24
C MET A 1 -15.58 3.25 -8.29
N SER A 2 -14.38 3.63 -7.86
CA SER A 2 -13.17 2.80 -7.87
C SER A 2 -12.43 3.02 -6.56
N TRP A 3 -11.56 2.10 -6.13
CA TRP A 3 -10.73 2.34 -4.94
C TRP A 3 -9.48 3.18 -5.23
N SER A 4 -9.10 3.29 -6.51
CA SER A 4 -7.93 4.03 -6.93
C SER A 4 -8.15 4.72 -8.27
N ARG A 5 -7.42 5.81 -8.49
CA ARG A 5 -7.39 6.58 -9.73
C ARG A 5 -5.98 6.56 -10.28
N HIS A 6 -5.83 6.36 -11.58
CA HIS A 6 -4.54 6.20 -12.26
C HIS A 6 -4.02 7.49 -12.90
N ASN A 7 -4.91 8.42 -13.24
CA ASN A 7 -4.52 9.70 -13.82
C ASN A 7 -5.52 10.81 -13.45
N PRO A 8 -5.13 12.09 -13.56
CA PRO A 8 -6.00 13.22 -13.20
C PRO A 8 -7.28 13.32 -14.04
N GLY A 9 -7.30 12.75 -15.25
CA GLY A 9 -8.45 12.76 -16.16
C GLY A 9 -9.52 11.72 -15.84
N GLN A 10 -9.26 10.80 -14.91
CA GLN A 10 -10.29 9.86 -14.44
C GLN A 10 -11.23 10.53 -13.44
N HIS A 11 -12.52 10.28 -13.60
CA HIS A 11 -13.59 10.89 -12.81
C HIS A 11 -14.19 9.96 -11.75
N ASP A 12 -13.57 8.80 -11.52
CA ASP A 12 -14.00 7.87 -10.49
C ASP A 12 -14.05 8.51 -9.10
N LEU A 13 -15.20 8.38 -8.44
CA LEU A 13 -15.31 8.57 -7.00
C LEU A 13 -14.52 7.48 -6.29
N LEU A 14 -13.62 7.89 -5.40
CA LEU A 14 -12.70 7.01 -4.69
C LEU A 14 -13.37 6.41 -3.46
N LEU A 15 -13.50 5.09 -3.43
CA LEU A 15 -13.93 4.32 -2.27
C LEU A 15 -12.72 3.78 -1.50
N PRO A 16 -12.78 3.64 -0.16
CA PRO A 16 -11.76 2.92 0.59
C PRO A 16 -11.60 1.48 0.09
N TYR A 17 -10.36 1.00 0.06
CA TYR A 17 -10.09 -0.40 -0.24
C TYR A 17 -10.49 -1.30 0.95
N PHE A 18 -10.75 -2.58 0.73
CA PHE A 18 -11.20 -3.46 1.82
C PHE A 18 -10.21 -3.52 2.99
N SER A 19 -8.91 -3.40 2.74
CA SER A 19 -7.91 -3.41 3.82
C SER A 19 -7.98 -2.18 4.72
N THR A 20 -8.64 -1.11 4.29
CA THR A 20 -8.89 0.07 5.13
C THR A 20 -10.01 -0.19 6.15
N LEU A 21 -10.79 -1.26 6.01
CA LEU A 21 -11.75 -1.69 7.04
C LEU A 21 -11.04 -2.30 8.25
N GLU A 22 -9.85 -2.86 8.05
CA GLU A 22 -9.02 -3.43 9.13
C GLU A 22 -8.03 -2.41 9.71
N ILE A 23 -8.20 -1.12 9.43
CA ILE A 23 -7.15 -0.11 9.68
C ILE A 23 -6.78 0.00 11.17
N GLU A 24 -7.76 -0.21 12.05
CA GLU A 24 -7.63 -0.21 13.52
C GLU A 24 -6.48 -1.13 13.97
N ARG A 25 -6.32 -2.30 13.34
CA ARG A 25 -5.29 -3.27 13.73
C ARG A 25 -3.88 -2.69 13.60
N PHE A 26 -3.67 -1.80 12.63
CA PHE A 26 -2.36 -1.19 12.38
C PHE A 26 -2.02 -0.11 13.40
N ALA A 27 -3.03 0.54 13.97
CA ALA A 27 -2.87 1.45 15.09
C ALA A 27 -2.49 0.72 16.40
N THR A 28 -2.89 -0.55 16.55
CA THR A 28 -2.73 -1.32 17.79
C THR A 28 -1.64 -2.40 17.69
N GLY A 29 -0.38 -2.00 17.54
CA GLY A 29 0.76 -2.90 17.75
C GLY A 29 0.98 -3.97 16.68
N PHE A 30 0.44 -3.78 15.45
CA PHE A 30 0.73 -4.67 14.33
C PHE A 30 2.21 -4.65 13.91
N PHE A 31 2.82 -3.46 13.92
CA PHE A 31 4.24 -3.29 13.61
C PHE A 31 5.08 -3.53 14.85
N GLU A 32 6.28 -4.07 14.64
CA GLU A 32 7.18 -4.34 15.75
C GLU A 32 7.70 -3.03 16.36
N PRO A 33 7.65 -2.88 17.70
CA PRO A 33 8.01 -1.65 18.39
C PRO A 33 9.52 -1.51 18.55
N VAL A 34 10.22 -1.21 17.44
CA VAL A 34 11.67 -1.01 17.44
C VAL A 34 12.01 0.49 17.53
N PRO A 35 12.77 0.94 18.56
CA PRO A 35 13.27 2.31 18.65
C PRO A 35 14.07 2.72 17.40
N TRP A 36 13.95 3.97 16.96
CA TRP A 36 14.55 4.48 15.72
C TRP A 36 16.06 4.19 15.62
N GLU A 37 16.75 4.34 16.75
CA GLU A 37 18.19 4.16 16.91
C GLU A 37 18.62 2.71 16.65
N GLN A 38 17.74 1.74 16.95
CA GLN A 38 17.98 0.30 16.75
C GLN A 38 17.53 -0.20 15.37
N ARG A 39 16.83 0.63 14.58
CA ARG A 39 16.40 0.26 13.24
C ARG A 39 17.57 0.26 12.28
N GLN A 40 17.55 -0.69 11.34
CA GLN A 40 18.55 -0.78 10.28
C GLN A 40 18.45 0.44 9.36
N PRO A 41 19.53 1.19 9.13
CA PRO A 41 19.54 2.39 8.28
C PRO A 41 19.60 2.03 6.78
N VAL A 42 18.68 1.16 6.36
CA VAL A 42 18.58 0.57 5.01
C VAL A 42 17.15 0.76 4.49
N ALA A 43 17.02 1.07 3.20
CA ALA A 43 15.73 1.13 2.54
C ALA A 43 15.28 -0.27 2.12
N VAL A 44 14.02 -0.65 2.40
CA VAL A 44 13.53 -2.01 2.07
C VAL A 44 12.29 -2.04 1.21
N TRP A 45 12.20 -3.11 0.42
CA TRP A 45 10.98 -3.48 -0.31
C TRP A 45 10.94 -4.98 -0.62
N ARG A 46 9.75 -5.57 -0.49
CA ARG A 46 9.41 -6.89 -1.05
C ARG A 46 8.10 -6.80 -1.80
N GLY A 47 8.01 -7.44 -2.96
CA GLY A 47 6.76 -7.47 -3.69
C GLY A 47 6.77 -8.30 -4.97
N SER A 48 5.63 -8.30 -5.64
CA SER A 48 5.43 -8.98 -6.92
C SER A 48 5.65 -8.04 -8.11
N ALA A 49 5.92 -8.65 -9.26
CA ALA A 49 6.02 -8.06 -10.58
C ALA A 49 4.64 -7.67 -11.13
N ASN A 50 4.10 -6.53 -10.68
CA ASN A 50 2.81 -5.99 -11.11
C ASN A 50 2.98 -4.57 -11.68
N GLY A 51 1.97 -4.06 -12.40
CA GLY A 51 1.93 -2.68 -12.91
C GLY A 51 2.62 -2.46 -14.24
N CYS A 52 3.09 -3.52 -14.89
CA CYS A 52 3.88 -3.46 -16.11
C CYS A 52 3.95 -4.86 -16.76
N ARG A 53 4.43 -4.94 -18.00
CA ARG A 53 4.71 -6.20 -18.68
C ARG A 53 6.09 -6.74 -18.26
N TYR A 54 6.09 -7.88 -17.55
CA TYR A 54 7.31 -8.55 -17.12
C TYR A 54 7.68 -9.72 -18.05
N ALA A 55 8.04 -9.38 -19.30
CA ALA A 55 8.67 -10.32 -20.24
C ALA A 55 10.17 -10.01 -20.36
N LYS A 56 10.96 -10.94 -20.93
CA LYS A 56 12.43 -10.89 -21.01
C LYS A 56 12.97 -9.53 -21.51
N ASP A 57 12.32 -8.95 -22.51
CA ASP A 57 12.69 -7.71 -23.20
C ASP A 57 12.18 -6.42 -22.52
N THR A 58 11.14 -6.51 -21.70
CA THR A 58 10.37 -5.36 -21.22
C THR A 58 10.49 -5.12 -19.72
N TRP A 59 10.79 -6.16 -18.93
CA TRP A 59 10.69 -6.08 -17.47
C TRP A 59 11.59 -5.00 -16.84
N ARG A 60 12.76 -4.72 -17.44
CA ARG A 60 13.71 -3.70 -16.95
C ARG A 60 13.16 -2.27 -17.04
N GLN A 61 12.14 -2.03 -17.85
CA GLN A 61 11.49 -0.72 -17.98
C GLN A 61 10.46 -0.47 -16.87
N CYS A 62 10.01 -1.54 -16.20
CA CYS A 62 9.03 -1.45 -15.12
C CYS A 62 9.62 -0.74 -13.91
N VAL A 63 8.89 0.20 -13.31
CA VAL A 63 9.39 1.04 -12.19
C VAL A 63 9.87 0.20 -10.99
N ARG A 64 9.16 -0.87 -10.61
CA ARG A 64 9.60 -1.77 -9.54
C ARG A 64 10.90 -2.47 -9.89
N ALA A 65 11.10 -2.84 -11.17
CA ALA A 65 12.33 -3.47 -11.62
C ALA A 65 13.50 -2.47 -11.58
N ARG A 66 13.29 -1.25 -12.04
CA ARG A 66 14.28 -0.17 -11.96
C ARG A 66 14.69 0.12 -10.51
N ALA A 67 13.72 0.22 -9.61
CA ALA A 67 13.99 0.39 -8.18
C ALA A 67 14.81 -0.77 -7.60
N VAL A 68 14.44 -2.02 -7.89
CA VAL A 68 15.19 -3.20 -7.42
C VAL A 68 16.60 -3.23 -8.00
N LEU A 69 16.77 -2.95 -9.30
CA LEU A 69 18.07 -2.89 -9.96
C LEU A 69 18.96 -1.79 -9.37
N ALA A 70 18.40 -0.62 -9.06
CA ALA A 70 19.12 0.45 -8.36
C ALA A 70 19.64 -0.05 -6.99
N CYS A 71 18.81 -0.80 -6.25
CA CYS A 71 19.19 -1.36 -4.96
C CYS A 71 20.26 -2.47 -5.03
N LEU A 72 20.52 -3.05 -6.20
CA LEU A 72 21.63 -4.01 -6.39
C LEU A 72 23.00 -3.33 -6.51
N GLN A 73 23.06 -2.01 -6.71
CA GLN A 73 24.33 -1.30 -6.84
C GLN A 73 25.11 -1.35 -5.52
N PRO A 74 26.45 -1.53 -5.56
CA PRO A 74 27.28 -1.47 -4.36
C PRO A 74 27.09 -0.14 -3.61
N GLY A 75 26.92 -0.21 -2.28
CA GLY A 75 26.71 1.00 -1.48
C GLY A 75 25.33 1.65 -1.61
N SER A 76 24.35 0.99 -2.25
CA SER A 76 22.99 1.51 -2.41
C SER A 76 22.24 1.76 -1.09
N HIS A 77 22.70 1.14 0.00
CA HIS A 77 22.00 1.10 1.30
C HIS A 77 20.52 0.71 1.17
N CYS A 78 20.25 -0.19 0.22
CA CYS A 78 18.91 -0.65 -0.10
C CYS A 78 18.86 -2.17 -0.23
N ASP A 79 17.86 -2.78 0.41
CA ASP A 79 17.48 -4.17 0.25
C ASP A 79 16.05 -4.25 -0.29
N ALA A 80 15.93 -4.07 -1.61
CA ALA A 80 14.70 -4.26 -2.36
C ALA A 80 14.78 -5.51 -3.24
N GLY A 81 13.68 -6.27 -3.33
CA GLY A 81 13.63 -7.41 -4.24
C GLY A 81 12.25 -7.99 -4.47
N PHE A 82 12.15 -8.74 -5.57
CA PHE A 82 10.96 -9.49 -5.92
C PHE A 82 10.87 -10.79 -5.12
N LEU A 83 9.66 -11.23 -4.77
CA LEU A 83 9.45 -12.58 -4.27
C LEU A 83 9.71 -13.61 -5.40
N ARG A 84 10.03 -14.86 -5.09
CA ARG A 84 10.36 -15.85 -6.14
C ARG A 84 9.17 -16.21 -7.03
N ALA A 85 7.97 -16.34 -6.44
CA ALA A 85 6.75 -16.66 -7.19
C ALA A 85 6.18 -15.40 -7.89
N GLN A 86 6.12 -15.41 -9.22
CA GLN A 86 5.67 -14.27 -10.02
C GLN A 86 4.58 -14.64 -11.02
N ALA A 87 3.31 -14.60 -10.59
CA ALA A 87 2.16 -15.00 -11.40
C ALA A 87 1.88 -14.12 -12.64
N ARG A 88 2.55 -12.98 -12.79
CA ARG A 88 2.33 -12.00 -13.88
C ARG A 88 3.54 -11.83 -14.80
N ALA A 89 4.63 -12.54 -14.54
CA ALA A 89 5.82 -12.56 -15.39
C ALA A 89 5.78 -13.76 -16.34
N THR A 90 6.30 -13.62 -17.56
CA THR A 90 6.44 -14.77 -18.48
C THR A 90 7.55 -15.70 -17.98
N PRO A 91 7.58 -16.99 -18.37
CA PRO A 91 8.66 -17.90 -18.00
C PRO A 91 10.06 -17.36 -18.36
N GLU A 92 10.22 -16.78 -19.55
CA GLU A 92 11.48 -16.18 -20.00
C GLU A 92 11.81 -14.92 -19.20
N GLY A 93 10.80 -14.11 -18.87
CA GLY A 93 10.96 -12.95 -17.98
C GLY A 93 11.42 -13.36 -16.59
N MET A 94 10.83 -14.40 -16.01
CA MET A 94 11.22 -14.92 -14.70
C MET A 94 12.65 -15.47 -14.70
N ALA A 95 13.06 -16.18 -15.75
CA ALA A 95 14.42 -16.69 -15.91
C ALA A 95 15.44 -15.55 -16.02
N ASP A 96 15.13 -14.51 -16.80
CA ASP A 96 16.00 -13.35 -16.96
C ASP A 96 16.10 -12.50 -15.69
N MET A 97 14.98 -12.34 -14.96
CA MET A 97 14.96 -11.74 -13.62
C MET A 97 15.81 -12.57 -12.63
N ALA A 98 15.74 -13.90 -12.69
CA ALA A 98 16.56 -14.76 -11.84
C ALA A 98 18.06 -14.54 -12.09
N ALA A 99 18.46 -14.53 -13.36
CA ALA A 99 19.83 -14.27 -13.78
C ALA A 99 20.32 -12.87 -13.35
N ALA A 100 19.42 -11.88 -13.31
CA ALA A 100 19.71 -10.53 -12.83
C ALA A 100 19.79 -10.40 -11.30
N GLY A 101 19.52 -11.46 -10.53
CA GLY A 101 19.65 -11.43 -9.06
C GLY A 101 18.61 -10.58 -8.33
N VAL A 102 17.47 -10.29 -8.95
CA VAL A 102 16.44 -9.38 -8.40
C VAL A 102 15.51 -10.01 -7.37
N TYR A 103 15.63 -11.32 -7.12
CA TYR A 103 14.81 -12.02 -6.14
C TYR A 103 15.38 -11.90 -4.72
N ARG A 104 14.49 -11.86 -3.75
CA ARG A 104 14.80 -11.87 -2.31
C ARG A 104 13.82 -12.75 -1.57
N ASP A 105 14.24 -13.21 -0.39
CA ASP A 105 13.37 -13.94 0.52
C ASP A 105 12.25 -13.04 1.04
N ALA A 106 11.15 -13.67 1.45
CA ALA A 106 10.01 -12.94 2.00
C ALA A 106 10.41 -12.19 3.28
N LEU A 107 10.00 -10.93 3.36
CA LEU A 107 10.07 -10.11 4.57
C LEU A 107 8.64 -9.96 5.09
N PRO A 108 8.31 -10.46 6.29
CA PRO A 108 7.01 -10.23 6.90
C PRO A 108 6.69 -8.73 6.93
N PHE A 109 5.44 -8.38 6.66
CA PHE A 109 5.05 -6.98 6.52
C PHE A 109 5.26 -6.19 7.82
N GLN A 110 5.00 -6.82 8.97
CA GLN A 110 5.27 -6.30 10.32
C GLN A 110 6.75 -5.97 10.53
N ALA A 111 7.64 -6.83 10.04
CA ALA A 111 9.09 -6.70 10.21
C ALA A 111 9.69 -5.55 9.41
N MET A 112 8.93 -4.92 8.51
CA MET A 112 9.38 -3.73 7.78
C MET A 112 9.60 -2.51 8.70
N SER A 113 9.00 -2.48 9.89
CA SER A 113 9.27 -1.44 10.89
C SER A 113 10.66 -1.55 11.54
N ARG A 114 11.39 -2.66 11.34
CA ARG A 114 12.78 -2.83 11.77
C ARG A 114 13.78 -2.00 10.95
N TYR A 115 13.32 -1.43 9.84
CA TYR A 115 14.12 -0.63 8.91
C TYR A 115 13.74 0.85 9.03
N ARG A 116 14.68 1.76 8.76
CA ARG A 116 14.42 3.21 8.81
C ARG A 116 13.65 3.73 7.59
N TYR A 117 13.78 3.06 6.45
CA TYR A 117 13.15 3.50 5.21
C TYR A 117 12.42 2.36 4.50
N VAL A 118 11.21 2.60 4.00
CA VAL A 118 10.42 1.60 3.25
C VAL A 118 9.96 2.21 1.93
N LEU A 119 10.22 1.49 0.82
CA LEU A 119 9.75 1.94 -0.49
C LEU A 119 8.25 1.63 -0.65
N VAL A 120 7.53 2.60 -1.21
CA VAL A 120 6.13 2.47 -1.61
C VAL A 120 6.07 2.73 -3.11
N ILE A 121 5.91 1.64 -3.86
CA ILE A 121 5.94 1.60 -5.33
C ILE A 121 4.61 1.03 -5.83
N ASP A 122 3.96 1.75 -6.73
CA ASP A 122 2.66 1.35 -7.26
C ASP A 122 2.75 0.07 -8.09
N GLY A 123 1.61 -0.58 -8.24
CA GLY A 123 1.46 -1.80 -9.03
C GLY A 123 0.56 -1.55 -10.22
N ASN A 124 -0.43 -2.43 -10.42
CA ASN A 124 -1.47 -2.18 -11.42
C ASN A 124 -2.24 -0.88 -11.12
N SER A 125 -2.40 -0.58 -9.84
CA SER A 125 -3.09 0.58 -9.28
C SER A 125 -2.32 1.08 -8.05
N ALA A 126 -2.95 1.90 -7.21
CA ALA A 126 -2.37 2.33 -5.95
C ALA A 126 -1.97 1.12 -5.11
N THR A 127 -0.96 1.24 -4.26
CA THR A 127 -0.58 0.11 -3.39
C THR A 127 -1.32 0.17 -2.06
N SER A 128 -2.01 -0.92 -1.71
CA SER A 128 -2.65 -1.14 -0.40
C SER A 128 -1.68 -1.12 0.79
N ARG A 129 -0.37 -0.96 0.55
CA ARG A 129 0.67 -0.91 1.58
C ARG A 129 0.83 0.48 2.20
N LEU A 130 0.48 1.56 1.49
CA LEU A 130 0.74 2.91 1.99
C LEU A 130 -0.02 3.18 3.30
N GLY A 131 -1.34 2.97 3.31
CA GLY A 131 -2.18 3.22 4.48
C GLY A 131 -1.65 2.55 5.76
N PRO A 132 -1.43 1.21 5.75
CA PRO A 132 -0.83 0.53 6.88
C PRO A 132 0.58 1.02 7.23
N LEU A 133 1.46 1.27 6.25
CA LEU A 133 2.83 1.70 6.52
C LEU A 133 2.93 3.06 7.22
N LEU A 134 1.92 3.93 7.11
CA LEU A 134 1.89 5.18 7.87
C LEU A 134 1.91 4.92 9.39
N PHE A 135 1.38 3.78 9.86
CA PHE A 135 1.42 3.38 11.28
C PHE A 135 2.74 2.74 11.73
N SER A 136 3.68 2.49 10.82
CA SER A 136 4.94 1.81 11.15
C SER A 136 5.99 2.72 11.83
N ASN A 137 5.72 4.03 11.84
CA ASN A 137 6.66 5.07 12.28
C ASN A 137 8.03 4.96 11.57
N THR A 138 8.02 4.49 10.32
CA THR A 138 9.18 4.37 9.42
C THR A 138 9.10 5.45 8.35
N THR A 139 10.25 5.95 7.87
CA THR A 139 10.22 6.92 6.77
C THR A 139 9.76 6.22 5.49
N ILE A 140 8.67 6.72 4.91
CA ILE A 140 8.14 6.22 3.65
C ILE A 140 8.84 6.93 2.49
N LEU A 141 9.46 6.16 1.60
CA LEU A 141 9.94 6.64 0.30
C LEU A 141 8.86 6.31 -0.73
N LYS A 142 8.10 7.31 -1.18
CA LYS A 142 6.91 7.09 -2.02
C LYS A 142 7.20 7.49 -3.47
N GLN A 143 6.83 6.63 -4.41
CA GLN A 143 6.84 6.95 -5.83
C GLN A 143 5.94 8.17 -6.12
N ALA A 144 6.49 9.14 -6.84
CA ALA A 144 5.77 10.30 -7.37
C ALA A 144 4.98 9.91 -8.62
N SER A 145 3.94 9.10 -8.45
CA SER A 145 3.03 8.68 -9.51
C SER A 145 1.73 9.49 -9.51
N PRO A 146 1.00 9.54 -10.64
CA PRO A 146 -0.35 10.10 -10.69
C PRO A 146 -1.41 9.22 -10.02
N ILE A 147 -1.02 8.04 -9.52
CA ILE A 147 -1.94 7.05 -8.97
C ILE A 147 -2.29 7.44 -7.52
N THR A 148 -3.58 7.45 -7.19
CA THR A 148 -4.09 7.94 -5.90
C THR A 148 -5.18 7.04 -5.30
N GLU A 149 -5.26 7.06 -3.97
CA GLU A 149 -6.40 6.56 -3.17
C GLU A 149 -7.07 7.73 -2.44
N PHE A 150 -8.23 7.45 -1.82
CA PHE A 150 -9.10 8.47 -1.22
C PHE A 150 -8.40 9.40 -0.22
N PHE A 151 -7.39 8.92 0.52
CA PHE A 151 -6.67 9.72 1.52
C PHE A 151 -5.41 10.42 0.99
N TYR A 152 -4.91 10.06 -0.20
CA TYR A 152 -3.61 10.51 -0.69
C TYR A 152 -3.53 12.04 -0.80
N GLY A 153 -4.64 12.70 -1.14
CA GLY A 153 -4.70 14.17 -1.29
C GLY A 153 -4.45 14.95 0.00
N SER A 154 -4.48 14.29 1.17
CA SER A 154 -4.17 14.92 2.46
C SER A 154 -2.72 14.72 2.91
N LEU A 155 -2.00 13.80 2.26
CA LEU A 155 -0.58 13.58 2.50
C LEU A 155 0.24 14.63 1.73
N ARG A 156 1.40 14.98 2.28
CA ARG A 156 2.27 16.04 1.75
C ARG A 156 3.72 15.54 1.65
N PRO A 157 4.41 15.75 0.50
CA PRO A 157 5.83 15.44 0.36
C PRO A 157 6.66 16.19 1.41
N PHE A 158 7.72 15.55 1.91
CA PHE A 158 8.62 16.03 2.97
C PHE A 158 7.96 16.39 4.31
N VAL A 159 6.66 16.15 4.46
CA VAL A 159 5.95 16.18 5.75
C VAL A 159 5.62 14.76 6.18
N HIS A 160 4.97 13.97 5.32
CA HIS A 160 4.49 12.62 5.65
C HIS A 160 5.26 11.50 4.93
N TYR A 161 6.00 11.82 3.88
CA TYR A 161 6.81 10.88 3.11
C TYR A 161 7.88 11.63 2.30
N VAL A 162 8.91 10.93 1.84
CA VAL A 162 9.91 11.48 0.92
C VAL A 162 9.59 10.98 -0.50
N PRO A 163 9.36 11.87 -1.49
CA PRO A 163 9.08 11.45 -2.85
C PRO A 163 10.35 10.96 -3.57
N PHE A 164 10.19 10.02 -4.49
CA PHE A 164 11.18 9.73 -5.55
C PHE A 164 10.49 9.68 -6.91
N SER A 165 11.23 9.90 -7.99
CA SER A 165 10.75 9.99 -9.36
C SER A 165 9.88 8.79 -9.77
N ASN A 166 8.88 9.04 -10.63
CA ASN A 166 8.03 7.99 -11.20
C ASN A 166 8.83 6.93 -11.99
N THR A 167 10.04 7.27 -12.40
CA THR A 167 10.98 6.40 -13.13
C THR A 167 11.98 5.68 -12.23
N ALA A 168 12.03 6.03 -10.93
CA ALA A 168 13.02 5.58 -9.96
C ALA A 168 14.49 5.96 -10.29
N GLU A 169 14.71 6.93 -11.18
CA GLU A 169 16.06 7.37 -11.58
C GLU A 169 16.84 8.09 -10.47
N ASP A 170 16.14 8.75 -9.57
CA ASP A 170 16.67 9.52 -8.42
C ASP A 170 16.66 8.72 -7.11
N LEU A 171 16.24 7.43 -7.15
CA LEU A 171 16.00 6.65 -5.94
C LEU A 171 17.24 6.56 -5.04
N LEU A 172 18.44 6.37 -5.61
CA LEU A 172 19.66 6.30 -4.82
C LEU A 172 20.00 7.63 -4.15
N SER A 173 19.81 8.75 -4.86
CA SER A 173 19.98 10.10 -4.29
C SER A 173 18.97 10.37 -3.17
N VAL A 174 17.73 9.89 -3.30
CA VAL A 174 16.71 9.98 -2.23
C VAL A 174 17.11 9.14 -1.02
N ILE A 175 17.64 7.93 -1.22
CA ILE A 175 18.13 7.06 -0.14
C ILE A 175 19.34 7.70 0.56
N GLU A 176 20.26 8.28 -0.20
CA GLU A 176 21.39 9.02 0.35
C GLU A 176 20.92 10.23 1.18
N TRP A 177 19.95 10.99 0.67
CA TRP A 177 19.39 12.14 1.38
C TRP A 177 18.80 11.74 2.72
N VAL A 178 17.95 10.71 2.80
CA VAL A 178 17.35 10.32 4.10
C VAL A 178 18.39 9.82 5.09
N ARG A 179 19.48 9.20 4.61
CA ARG A 179 20.60 8.76 5.47
C ARG A 179 21.43 9.94 5.99
N ASN A 180 21.66 10.95 5.16
CA ASN A 180 22.40 12.14 5.55
C ASN A 180 21.56 13.14 6.36
N ASN A 181 20.24 12.95 6.41
CA ASN A 181 19.28 13.80 7.12
C ASN A 181 18.45 12.99 8.13
N ASP A 182 19.11 12.18 8.98
CA ASP A 182 18.43 11.22 9.89
C ASP A 182 17.36 11.87 10.78
N ALA A 183 17.65 13.06 11.33
CA ALA A 183 16.69 13.80 12.17
C ALA A 183 15.44 14.22 11.37
N ALA A 184 15.61 14.68 10.12
CA ALA A 184 14.50 15.04 9.26
C ALA A 184 13.70 13.80 8.83
N ALA A 185 14.38 12.70 8.49
CA ALA A 185 13.74 11.43 8.15
C ALA A 185 12.88 10.90 9.32
N ARG A 186 13.42 10.93 10.55
CA ARG A 186 12.69 10.57 11.77
C ARG A 186 11.46 11.45 11.98
N GLU A 187 11.57 12.76 11.78
CA GLU A 187 10.44 13.68 11.94
C GLU A 187 9.36 13.44 10.88
N ILE A 188 9.74 13.16 9.63
CA ILE A 188 8.80 12.78 8.55
C ILE A 188 8.06 11.49 8.92
N ALA A 189 8.76 10.49 9.45
CA ALA A 189 8.15 9.24 9.92
C ALA A 189 7.15 9.48 11.07
N ALA A 190 7.51 10.33 12.03
CA ALA A 190 6.65 10.68 13.16
C ALA A 190 5.41 11.47 12.71
N ASN A 191 5.56 12.38 11.74
CA ASN A 191 4.44 13.09 11.12
C ASN A 191 3.49 12.14 10.41
N ALA A 192 4.00 11.17 9.64
CA ALA A 192 3.20 10.15 8.98
C ALA A 192 2.37 9.34 9.99
N TYR A 193 3.01 8.92 11.08
CA TYR A 193 2.36 8.19 12.18
C TYR A 193 1.26 9.04 12.84
N ARG A 194 1.58 10.27 13.25
CA ARG A 194 0.61 11.20 13.85
C ARG A 194 -0.57 11.45 12.93
N TRP A 195 -0.33 11.65 11.65
CA TRP A 195 -1.39 11.83 10.67
C TRP A 195 -2.30 10.58 10.61
N ALA A 196 -1.73 9.38 10.54
CA ALA A 196 -2.50 8.14 10.42
C ALA A 196 -3.36 7.85 11.66
N VAL A 197 -2.81 7.97 12.87
CA VAL A 197 -3.58 7.75 14.11
C VAL A 197 -4.68 8.80 14.31
N THR A 198 -4.53 9.99 13.73
CA THR A 198 -5.52 11.07 13.84
C THR A 198 -6.60 10.98 12.78
N HIS A 199 -6.24 10.61 11.55
CA HIS A 199 -7.11 10.78 10.38
C HIS A 199 -7.54 9.48 9.70
N LEU A 200 -6.89 8.36 9.99
CA LEU A 200 -7.12 7.09 9.31
C LEU A 200 -7.64 6.02 10.29
N SER A 201 -8.82 6.28 10.87
CA SER A 201 -9.55 5.37 11.76
C SER A 201 -10.75 4.73 11.06
N GLY A 202 -11.33 3.67 11.65
CA GLY A 202 -12.58 3.10 11.13
C GLY A 202 -13.70 4.14 11.06
N ARG A 203 -13.76 5.04 12.06
CA ARG A 203 -14.71 6.15 12.07
C ARG A 203 -14.46 7.15 10.93
N SER A 204 -13.21 7.57 10.71
CA SER A 204 -12.86 8.49 9.62
C SER A 204 -13.19 7.91 8.24
N VAL A 205 -12.98 6.60 8.06
CA VAL A 205 -13.34 5.87 6.85
C VAL A 205 -14.86 5.87 6.65
N ALA A 206 -15.63 5.57 7.70
CA ALA A 206 -17.09 5.61 7.65
C ALA A 206 -17.63 7.02 7.37
N ASP A 207 -17.08 8.05 8.02
CA ASP A 207 -17.45 9.45 7.82
C ASP A 207 -17.18 9.89 6.36
N TYR A 208 -16.02 9.50 5.80
CA TYR A 208 -15.69 9.75 4.39
C TYR A 208 -16.72 9.09 3.45
N VAL A 209 -17.01 7.80 3.63
CA VAL A 209 -17.96 7.06 2.78
C VAL A 209 -19.37 7.64 2.90
N GLY A 210 -19.84 7.90 4.12
CA GLY A 210 -21.16 8.48 4.36
C GLY A 210 -21.29 9.87 3.75
N THR A 211 -20.28 10.73 3.92
CA THR A 211 -20.26 12.07 3.31
C THR A 211 -20.27 11.99 1.79
N MET A 212 -19.43 11.14 1.21
CA MET A 212 -19.33 10.96 -0.24
C MET A 212 -20.64 10.45 -0.85
N LEU A 213 -21.25 9.41 -0.25
CA LEU A 213 -22.51 8.83 -0.74
C LEU A 213 -23.68 9.82 -0.61
N ASN A 214 -23.76 10.56 0.50
CA ASN A 214 -24.77 11.61 0.67
C ASN A 214 -24.63 12.73 -0.37
N ALA A 215 -23.39 13.17 -0.64
CA ALA A 215 -23.12 14.17 -1.67
C ALA A 215 -23.49 13.64 -3.07
N TYR A 216 -23.13 12.39 -3.37
CA TYR A 216 -23.49 11.74 -4.63
C TYR A 216 -25.01 11.58 -4.80
N GLY A 217 -25.72 11.18 -3.75
CA GLY A 217 -27.18 11.04 -3.75
C GLY A 217 -27.90 12.34 -4.10
N ARG A 218 -27.41 13.50 -3.61
CA ARG A 218 -27.96 14.83 -3.95
C ARG A 218 -27.81 15.22 -5.42
N LEU A 219 -26.93 14.55 -6.18
CA LEU A 219 -26.74 14.80 -7.60
C LEU A 219 -27.68 14.00 -8.50
N GLN A 220 -28.44 13.06 -7.93
CA GLN A 220 -29.39 12.25 -8.70
C GLN A 220 -30.54 13.12 -9.22
N ARG A 221 -30.92 12.90 -10.48
CA ARG A 221 -32.02 13.62 -11.16
C ARG A 221 -33.27 12.74 -11.33
N PHE A 222 -33.33 11.64 -10.60
CA PHE A 222 -34.41 10.66 -10.63
C PHE A 222 -34.68 10.16 -9.22
N GLU A 223 -35.87 9.62 -8.99
CA GLU A 223 -36.22 8.95 -7.74
C GLU A 223 -35.83 7.47 -7.82
N PRO A 224 -34.93 6.97 -6.94
CA PRO A 224 -34.54 5.57 -6.96
C PRO A 224 -35.73 4.66 -6.64
N THR A 225 -35.98 3.68 -7.51
CA THR A 225 -36.97 2.62 -7.27
C THR A 225 -36.27 1.33 -6.86
N LEU A 226 -36.88 0.59 -5.92
CA LEU A 226 -36.39 -0.74 -5.56
C LEU A 226 -36.57 -1.71 -6.73
N THR A 227 -35.50 -2.40 -7.11
CA THR A 227 -35.58 -3.50 -8.07
C THR A 227 -36.17 -4.73 -7.36
N PRO A 228 -37.31 -5.30 -7.82
CA PRO A 228 -38.02 -6.37 -7.12
C PRO A 228 -37.19 -7.62 -6.83
N ASP A 229 -36.22 -7.93 -7.68
CA ASP A 229 -35.39 -9.14 -7.60
C ASP A 229 -34.07 -8.95 -6.85
N LEU A 230 -33.80 -7.74 -6.34
CA LEU A 230 -32.66 -7.54 -5.45
C LEU A 230 -33.06 -7.99 -4.04
N ALA A 231 -32.31 -8.96 -3.50
CA ALA A 231 -32.50 -9.41 -2.14
C ALA A 231 -32.51 -8.20 -1.18
N PRO A 232 -33.48 -8.11 -0.25
CA PRO A 232 -33.51 -7.02 0.70
C PRO A 232 -32.20 -7.00 1.49
N TRP A 233 -31.61 -5.81 1.63
CA TRP A 233 -30.42 -5.59 2.45
C TRP A 233 -30.65 -6.15 3.84
N ARG A 234 -29.91 -7.20 4.20
CA ARG A 234 -29.87 -7.69 5.57
C ARG A 234 -28.74 -6.98 6.28
N VAL A 235 -29.08 -6.24 7.35
CA VAL A 235 -28.07 -5.76 8.28
C VAL A 235 -27.51 -6.99 8.98
N VAL A 236 -26.37 -7.48 8.51
CA VAL A 236 -25.64 -8.54 9.21
C VAL A 236 -24.89 -7.87 10.36
N PRO A 237 -25.20 -8.19 11.63
CA PRO A 237 -24.36 -7.76 12.73
C PRO A 237 -22.99 -8.41 12.48
N VAL A 238 -21.95 -7.60 12.31
CA VAL A 238 -20.60 -8.14 12.18
C VAL A 238 -20.10 -8.53 13.57
N GLY A 239 -20.66 -9.64 14.06
CA GLY A 239 -20.03 -10.48 15.04
C GLY A 239 -18.94 -11.29 14.33
N GLY A 240 -17.73 -10.75 14.27
CA GLY A 240 -16.53 -11.53 14.01
C GLY A 240 -16.17 -11.84 12.54
N PHE A 241 -16.64 -11.05 11.58
CA PHE A 241 -16.29 -11.22 10.16
C PHE A 241 -15.38 -10.07 9.66
N LEU A 242 -14.10 -10.17 9.98
CA LEU A 242 -13.05 -9.64 9.12
C LEU A 242 -12.24 -10.87 8.66
N PRO A 243 -12.27 -11.26 7.38
CA PRO A 243 -11.40 -12.32 6.90
C PRO A 243 -9.97 -11.81 7.02
N THR A 244 -9.26 -12.25 8.06
CA THR A 244 -7.80 -12.12 8.12
C THR A 244 -7.25 -12.86 6.92
N TRP A 245 -6.67 -12.13 5.98
CA TRP A 245 -5.91 -12.76 4.91
C TRP A 245 -4.66 -13.39 5.54
N GLU A 246 -4.71 -14.69 5.81
CA GLU A 246 -3.48 -15.45 5.87
C GLU A 246 -3.03 -15.69 4.43
N ALA A 247 -1.79 -15.30 4.14
CA ALA A 247 -1.15 -15.52 2.85
C ALA A 247 -0.95 -17.03 2.62
N THR A 248 -2.01 -17.78 2.31
CA THR A 248 -1.83 -19.09 1.72
C THR A 248 -1.43 -18.88 0.26
N ALA A 249 -0.50 -19.71 -0.23
CA ALA A 249 0.05 -19.62 -1.58
C ALA A 249 -1.00 -19.84 -2.70
N ASP A 250 -2.25 -20.08 -2.33
CA ASP A 250 -3.35 -20.44 -3.20
C ASP A 250 -4.50 -19.45 -2.98
N LYS A 251 -4.74 -18.58 -3.98
CA LYS A 251 -5.73 -17.47 -3.90
C LYS A 251 -7.20 -17.94 -3.81
N GLY A 252 -7.45 -19.24 -3.65
CA GLY A 252 -8.78 -19.86 -3.67
C GLY A 252 -9.27 -20.46 -2.35
N ARG A 253 -8.52 -20.37 -1.24
CA ARG A 253 -8.97 -20.94 0.06
C ARG A 253 -8.76 -19.97 1.22
N CYS A 254 -9.87 -19.59 1.89
CA CYS A 254 -9.86 -18.83 3.13
C CYS A 254 -9.25 -19.69 4.27
N GLY A 255 -8.14 -19.24 4.85
CA GLY A 255 -7.57 -19.76 6.10
C GLY A 255 -8.33 -19.25 7.34
N GLY A 256 -8.13 -19.93 8.49
CA GLY A 256 -8.99 -19.86 9.68
C GLY A 256 -9.07 -18.51 10.42
N VAL A 257 -10.16 -18.35 11.19
CA VAL A 257 -10.69 -17.09 11.72
C VAL A 257 -10.27 -16.84 13.18
N ARG A 258 -9.93 -15.59 13.54
CA ARG A 258 -10.00 -15.07 14.92
C ARG A 258 -10.81 -13.77 14.99
N GLN A 259 -11.62 -13.64 16.04
CA GLN A 259 -12.63 -12.58 16.23
C GLN A 259 -12.04 -11.20 16.53
N ALA A 260 -12.57 -10.17 15.88
CA ALA A 260 -12.62 -8.78 16.34
C ALA A 260 -13.96 -8.15 15.89
N ALA A 261 -14.50 -7.22 16.67
CA ALA A 261 -15.86 -6.65 16.49
C ALA A 261 -15.86 -5.33 15.69
N GLY A 262 -16.83 -5.14 14.79
CA GLY A 262 -17.11 -3.86 14.09
C GLY A 262 -18.00 -4.02 12.85
N LEU A 263 -18.98 -3.13 12.61
CA LEU A 263 -20.04 -3.22 11.58
C LEU A 263 -19.55 -2.97 10.13
N VAL A 264 -19.99 -3.80 9.17
CA VAL A 264 -19.76 -3.69 7.71
C VAL A 264 -21.02 -4.16 6.95
N LEU A 265 -21.35 -3.52 5.82
CA LEU A 265 -22.44 -3.89 4.91
C LEU A 265 -21.93 -4.90 3.86
N VAL A 266 -22.61 -6.05 3.71
CA VAL A 266 -22.29 -7.09 2.70
C VAL A 266 -23.53 -7.35 1.83
N VAL A 267 -23.32 -7.53 0.53
CA VAL A 267 -24.31 -8.05 -0.44
C VAL A 267 -23.92 -9.51 -0.72
N GLU A 268 -24.85 -10.45 -0.51
CA GLU A 268 -24.66 -11.87 -0.89
C GLU A 268 -24.77 -12.07 -2.40
#